data_AF-A0A6C0BI01-F1
#
_entry.id   AF-A0A6C0BI01-F1
#
_cell.length_a   1.000
_cell.length_b   1.000
_cell.length_c   1.000
_cell.angle_alpha   90.00
_cell.angle_beta   90.00
_cell.angle_gamma   90.00
#
_symmetry.space_group_name_H-M   'P 1'
#
loop_
_entity.id
_entity.type
_entity.pdbx_description
1 polymer ?
#
loop_
_entity_poly.entity_id
_entity_poly.type
_entity_poly.pdbx_seq_one_letter_code
_entity_poly.pdbx_strand_id
1 'polypeptide(L)'
;MNTEREERCYYIKLDNILSEDPTLNRYYLIKATSGPDLFQKAIALYGFKKSEKLQIWSSIPQWLQPSLRIDTLDIIPEGHEFLWLRAQSSSS
;
A
#
# COMPACT_ATOMS: atom_id res chain seq x y z
N MET A 1 -0.76 -28.49 -1.68
CA MET A 1 -0.93 -27.80 -0.39
C MET A 1 -1.68 -26.52 -0.69
N ASN A 2 -2.94 -26.42 -0.26
CA ASN A 2 -3.70 -25.17 -0.33
C ASN A 2 -3.14 -24.24 0.73
N THR A 3 -2.25 -23.33 0.33
CA THR A 3 -2.00 -22.13 1.11
C THR A 3 -3.22 -21.23 0.92
N GLU A 4 -4.26 -21.45 1.73
CA GLU A 4 -5.25 -20.39 1.96
C GLU A 4 -4.44 -19.16 2.35
N ARG A 5 -4.48 -18.12 1.51
CA ARG A 5 -3.75 -16.89 1.75
C ARG A 5 -4.36 -16.26 3.00
N GLU A 6 -3.73 -16.48 4.15
CA GLU A 6 -4.20 -15.96 5.43
C GLU A 6 -4.36 -14.44 5.34
N GLU A 7 -5.51 -13.95 5.77
CA GLU A 7 -5.77 -12.51 5.82
C GLU A 7 -4.85 -11.87 6.87
N ARG A 8 -4.10 -10.86 6.43
CA ARG A 8 -3.13 -10.13 7.26
C ARG A 8 -3.54 -8.69 7.42
N CYS A 9 -3.15 -8.11 8.55
CA CYS A 9 -3.44 -6.72 8.90
C CYS A 9 -2.25 -5.82 8.53
N TYR A 10 -2.53 -4.75 7.79
CA TYR A 10 -1.56 -3.76 7.34
C TYR A 10 -1.98 -2.35 7.77
N TYR A 11 -1.12 -1.66 8.48
CA TYR A 11 -1.19 -0.23 8.76
C TYR A 11 -0.66 0.56 7.57
N ILE A 12 -1.57 1.20 6.86
CA ILE A 12 -1.25 2.00 5.69
C ILE A 12 -1.32 3.48 6.03
N LYS A 13 -0.30 4.25 5.65
CA LYS A 13 -0.34 5.71 5.69
C LYS A 13 -0.09 6.28 4.31
N LEU A 14 -0.82 7.31 3.95
CA LEU A 14 -0.53 8.07 2.75
C LEU A 14 0.70 8.96 3.02
N ASP A 15 1.75 8.76 2.22
CA ASP A 15 2.98 9.56 2.22
C ASP A 15 3.01 10.44 0.96
N ASN A 16 1.96 11.25 0.81
CA ASN A 16 1.84 12.09 -0.38
C ASN A 16 1.15 13.41 -0.10
N ILE A 17 1.75 14.47 -0.66
CA ILE A 17 1.27 15.86 -0.63
C ILE A 17 -0.03 16.04 -1.48
N LEU A 18 -0.41 15.05 -2.29
CA LEU A 18 -1.56 15.14 -3.20
C LEU A 18 -2.92 15.15 -2.52
N SER A 19 -3.01 14.72 -1.26
CA SER A 19 -4.25 14.84 -0.48
C SER A 19 -4.18 16.08 0.39
N GLU A 20 -5.01 17.08 0.09
CA GLU A 20 -5.20 18.25 0.96
C GLU A 20 -6.06 17.94 2.19
N ASP A 21 -6.67 16.76 2.26
CA ASP A 21 -7.47 16.33 3.40
C ASP A 21 -6.56 15.91 4.58
N PRO A 22 -6.50 16.69 5.68
CA PRO A 22 -5.67 16.37 6.84
C PRO A 22 -6.16 15.12 7.57
N THR A 23 -7.42 14.70 7.36
CA THR A 23 -7.95 13.47 7.97
C THR A 23 -7.27 12.23 7.41
N LEU A 24 -6.67 12.30 6.21
CA LEU A 24 -5.98 11.20 5.54
C LEU A 24 -4.50 11.06 5.98
N ASN A 25 -3.97 12.01 6.75
CA ASN A 25 -2.60 11.98 7.31
C ASN A 25 -2.51 11.12 8.59
N ARG A 26 -3.06 9.91 8.56
CA ARG A 26 -2.98 8.93 9.66
C ARG A 26 -2.78 7.52 9.11
N TYR A 27 -2.46 6.58 10.00
CA TYR A 27 -2.47 5.16 9.65
C TYR A 27 -3.90 4.62 9.63
N TYR A 28 -4.20 3.80 8.64
CA TYR A 28 -5.43 3.03 8.51
C TYR A 28 -5.09 1.55 8.52
N LEU A 29 -5.86 0.78 9.28
CA LEU A 29 -5.71 -0.67 9.30
C LEU A 29 -6.53 -1.28 8.16
N ILE A 30 -5.85 -1.89 7.20
CA ILE A 30 -6.47 -2.64 6.10
C ILE A 30 -6.14 -4.12 6.27
N LYS A 31 -7.16 -4.96 6.18
CA LYS A 31 -6.97 -6.40 6.08
C LYS A 31 -6.88 -6.81 4.62
N ALA A 32 -5.87 -7.60 4.26
CA ALA A 32 -5.74 -8.11 2.90
C ALA A 32 -5.10 -9.49 2.84
N THR A 33 -5.40 -10.22 1.77
CA THR A 33 -4.83 -11.55 1.50
C THR A 33 -3.67 -11.51 0.50
N SER A 34 -3.45 -10.38 -0.18
CA SER A 34 -2.40 -10.20 -1.19
C SER A 34 -2.13 -8.72 -1.44
N GLY A 35 -1.06 -8.42 -2.18
CA GLY A 35 -0.77 -7.09 -2.70
C GLY A 35 -1.93 -6.51 -3.53
N PRO A 36 -2.41 -7.18 -4.61
CA PRO A 36 -3.55 -6.69 -5.39
C PRO A 36 -4.81 -6.37 -4.58
N ASP A 37 -5.15 -7.20 -3.59
CA ASP A 37 -6.29 -6.95 -2.69
C ASP A 37 -6.05 -5.69 -1.83
N LEU A 38 -4.85 -5.58 -1.27
CA LEU A 38 -4.44 -4.39 -0.52
C LEU A 38 -4.48 -3.12 -1.37
N PHE A 39 -4.04 -3.19 -2.63
CA PHE A 39 -4.06 -2.08 -3.57
C PHE A 39 -5.50 -1.60 -3.85
N GLN A 40 -6.42 -2.52 -4.15
CA GLN A 40 -7.82 -2.16 -4.39
C GLN A 40 -8.45 -1.52 -3.15
N LYS A 41 -8.18 -2.08 -1.96
CA LYS A 41 -8.70 -1.54 -0.69
C LYS A 41 -8.11 -0.16 -0.37
N ALA A 42 -6.82 0.05 -0.62
CA ALA A 42 -6.16 1.34 -0.44
C ALA A 42 -6.72 2.41 -1.41
N ILE A 43 -6.94 2.06 -2.68
CA ILE A 43 -7.57 2.96 -3.65
C ILE A 43 -8.97 3.36 -3.19
N ALA A 44 -9.78 2.40 -2.75
CA ALA A 44 -11.14 2.66 -2.27
C ALA A 44 -11.13 3.56 -1.02
N LEU A 45 -10.17 3.35 -0.11
CA LEU A 45 -10.02 4.13 1.11
C LEU A 45 -9.65 5.60 0.84
N TYR A 46 -8.66 5.83 -0.03
CA TYR A 46 -8.12 7.17 -0.29
C TYR A 46 -8.76 7.87 -1.49
N GLY A 47 -9.71 7.23 -2.19
CA GLY A 47 -10.40 7.81 -3.35
C GLY A 47 -9.52 8.01 -4.58
N PHE A 48 -8.41 7.29 -4.69
CA PHE A 48 -7.48 7.42 -5.81
C PHE A 48 -8.05 6.88 -7.12
N LYS A 49 -7.51 7.35 -8.25
CA LYS A 49 -7.79 6.72 -9.55
C LYS A 49 -6.94 5.46 -9.68
N LYS A 50 -7.48 4.39 -10.30
CA LYS A 50 -6.74 3.15 -10.58
C LYS A 50 -5.46 3.34 -11.40
N SER A 51 -5.31 4.47 -12.08
CA SER A 51 -4.11 4.87 -12.81
C SER A 51 -2.94 5.28 -11.91
N GLU A 52 -3.18 5.52 -10.63
CA GLU A 52 -2.14 5.92 -9.69
C GLU A 52 -1.29 4.72 -9.29
N LYS A 53 0.03 4.90 -9.35
CA LYS A 53 0.98 3.89 -8.87
C LYS A 53 1.12 4.07 -7.37
N LEU A 54 0.73 3.06 -6.58
CA LEU A 54 0.96 3.02 -5.14
C LEU A 54 2.22 2.20 -4.87
N GLN A 55 3.22 2.88 -4.33
CA GLN A 55 4.50 2.28 -3.94
C GLN A 55 4.48 1.93 -2.46
N ILE A 56 5.06 0.79 -2.08
CA ILE A 56 5.36 0.44 -0.68
C ILE A 56 6.67 1.11 -0.29
N TRP A 57 6.65 1.75 0.86
CA TRP A 57 7.86 1.97 1.63
C TRP A 57 7.82 1.13 2.91
N SER A 58 8.97 0.56 3.27
CA SER A 58 9.14 -0.31 4.43
C SER A 58 10.19 0.28 5.35
N SER A 59 10.02 0.11 6.66
CA SER A 59 11.05 0.47 7.63
C SER A 59 12.23 -0.51 7.64
N ILE A 60 12.18 -1.59 6.85
CA ILE A 60 13.27 -2.57 6.75
C ILE A 60 14.31 -2.07 5.73
N PRO A 61 15.57 -1.80 6.14
CA PRO A 61 16.62 -1.23 5.27
C PRO A 61 16.92 -1.96 3.98
N GLN A 62 16.71 -3.28 3.98
CA GLN A 62 16.98 -4.15 2.83
C GLN A 62 15.95 -3.93 1.70
N TRP A 63 14.81 -3.33 2.02
CA TRP A 63 13.67 -3.08 1.12
C TRP A 63 13.48 -1.58 0.83
N LEU A 64 14.38 -0.73 1.33
CA LEU A 64 14.33 0.72 1.21
C LEU A 64 14.63 1.25 -0.22
N GLN A 65 14.92 0.39 -1.20
CA GLN A 65 15.04 0.74 -2.63
C GLN A 65 14.57 -0.39 -3.58
N PRO A 66 14.05 -0.09 -4.79
CA PRO A 66 13.23 1.04 -5.21
C PRO A 66 11.73 0.68 -5.14
N SER A 67 10.88 1.66 -4.78
CA SER A 67 9.44 1.72 -5.09
C SER A 67 8.75 0.40 -5.49
N LEU A 68 8.51 -0.48 -4.51
CA LEU A 68 7.88 -1.76 -4.78
C LEU A 68 6.39 -1.55 -4.99
N ARG A 69 5.87 -1.96 -6.14
CA ARG A 69 4.45 -1.81 -6.47
C ARG A 69 3.63 -2.84 -5.69
N ILE A 70 2.70 -2.38 -4.85
CA ILE A 70 1.81 -3.25 -4.06
C ILE A 70 1.13 -4.29 -4.95
N ASP A 71 0.61 -3.87 -6.10
CA ASP A 71 -0.16 -4.71 -7.01
C ASP A 71 0.66 -5.81 -7.71
N THR A 72 1.98 -5.79 -7.55
CA THR A 72 2.88 -6.83 -8.06
C THR A 72 3.24 -7.90 -7.02
N LEU A 73 2.78 -7.75 -5.78
CA LEU A 73 3.09 -8.67 -4.69
C LEU A 73 2.01 -9.73 -4.51
N ASP A 74 2.34 -10.98 -4.83
CA ASP A 74 1.50 -12.12 -4.47
C ASP A 74 1.36 -12.28 -2.96
N ILE A 75 2.44 -12.05 -2.23
CA ILE A 75 2.52 -12.10 -0.76
C ILE A 75 3.30 -10.87 -0.30
N ILE A 76 2.75 -10.15 0.67
CA ILE A 76 3.47 -9.07 1.34
C ILE A 76 4.33 -9.71 2.45
N PRO A 77 5.66 -9.51 2.44
CA PRO A 77 6.55 -10.12 3.42
C PRO A 77 6.18 -9.75 4.86
N GLU A 78 6.51 -10.62 5.81
CA GLU A 78 6.41 -10.28 7.24
C GLU A 78 7.33 -9.10 7.59
N GLY A 79 6.96 -8.31 8.60
CA GLY A 79 7.68 -7.07 8.95
C GLY A 79 7.33 -5.87 8.07
N HIS A 80 6.35 -6.02 7.17
CA HIS A 80 5.80 -4.95 6.32
C HIS A 80 4.37 -4.59 6.72
N GLU A 81 4.10 -4.61 8.03
CA GLU A 81 2.81 -4.21 8.58
C GLU A 81 2.61 -2.69 8.45
N PHE A 82 3.67 -1.90 8.32
CA PHE A 82 3.60 -0.45 8.10
C PHE A 82 3.97 -0.11 6.65
N LEU A 83 3.01 0.45 5.92
CA LEU A 83 3.14 0.72 4.50
C LEU A 83 2.87 2.20 4.24
N TRP A 84 3.84 2.89 3.69
CA TRP A 84 3.62 4.23 3.14
C TRP A 84 3.23 4.12 1.69
N LEU A 85 2.14 4.76 1.31
CA LEU A 85 1.70 4.86 -0.07
C LEU A 85 2.08 6.21 -0.64
N ARG A 86 2.77 6.19 -1.77
CA ARG A 86 2.97 7.39 -2.58
C ARG A 86 2.25 7.22 -3.90
N ALA A 87 1.27 8.09 -4.16
CA ALA A 87 0.63 8.15 -5.46
C ALA A 87 1.48 9.00 -6.42
N GLN A 88 2.00 8.39 -7.48
CA GLN A 88 2.61 9.18 -8.56
C GLN A 88 1.51 9.56 -9.57
N SER A 89 1.24 10.86 -9.68
CA SER A 89 0.43 11.38 -10.78
C SER A 89 1.12 11.01 -12.08
N SER A 90 0.38 10.38 -13.01
CA SER A 90 0.90 10.15 -14.35
C SER A 90 0.93 11.51 -15.05
N SER A 91 2.06 12.22 -14.99
CA SER A 91 2.28 13.36 -15.87
C SER A 91 2.13 12.83 -17.30
N SER A 92 1.07 13.27 -17.99
CA SER A 92 0.93 13.08 -19.43
C SER A 92 1.97 13.91 -20.17
#